data_AF-A0AAD7HSF4-F1
#
_entry.id   AF-A0AAD7HSF4-F1
#
_cell.length_a   1.000
_cell.length_b   1.000
_cell.length_c   1.000
_cell.angle_alpha   90.00
_cell.angle_beta   90.00
_cell.angle_gamma   90.00
#
_symmetry.space_group_name_H-M   'P 1'
#
loop_
_entity.id
_entity.type
_entity.pdbx_description
1 polymer ?
#
loop_
_entity_poly.entity_id
_entity_poly.type
_entity_poly.pdbx_seq_one_letter_code
_entity_poly.pdbx_strand_id
1 'polypeptide(L)'
;YGRLDRILVCDLPENRTLGALSGKKRLLAVLTPCKHTNGKDASTEIVTYCGLGPVIVVDLQCVMAVVGRVQTRGSWKIVDHTGGL
;
A
#
# COMPACT_ATOMS: atom_id res chain seq x y z
N TYR A 1 6.26 -2.91 -0.30
CA TYR A 1 5.38 -2.55 -1.43
C TYR A 1 4.13 -3.42 -1.49
N GLY A 2 3.02 -2.86 -1.99
CA GLY A 2 1.78 -3.58 -2.25
C GLY A 2 0.98 -2.89 -3.34
N ARG A 3 0.07 -3.63 -3.98
CA ARG A 3 -0.90 -3.07 -4.91
C ARG A 3 -2.10 -2.57 -4.12
N LEU A 4 -2.42 -1.29 -4.24
CA LEU A 4 -3.67 -0.74 -3.72
C LEU A 4 -4.84 -1.28 -4.56
N ASP A 5 -5.75 -2.02 -3.95
CA ASP A 5 -6.91 -2.57 -4.64
C ASP A 5 -8.15 -1.70 -4.43
N ARG A 6 -8.36 -1.17 -3.21
CA ARG A 6 -9.48 -0.28 -2.87
C ARG A 6 -9.11 0.69 -1.76
N ILE A 7 -9.78 1.84 -1.74
CA ILE A 7 -9.86 2.72 -0.57
C ILE A 7 -11.27 2.59 0.00
N LEU A 8 -11.37 2.28 1.29
CA LEU A 8 -12.62 2.27 2.02
C LEU A 8 -12.74 3.56 2.82
N VAL A 9 -13.94 4.16 2.78
CA VAL A 9 -14.30 5.28 3.65
C VAL A 9 -15.16 4.71 4.78
N CYS A 10 -14.68 4.87 6.00
CA CYS A 10 -15.38 4.42 7.20
C CYS A 10 -15.79 5.64 8.02
N ASP A 11 -17.08 5.97 7.96
CA ASP A 11 -17.69 6.94 8.87
C ASP A 11 -17.95 6.27 10.22
N LEU A 12 -17.18 6.65 11.23
CA LEU A 12 -17.32 6.09 12.57
C LEU A 12 -18.41 6.84 13.34
N PRO A 13 -19.36 6.13 13.97
CA PRO A 13 -20.42 6.78 14.73
C PRO A 13 -19.85 7.47 15.97
N GLU A 14 -20.64 8.36 16.56
CA GLU A 14 -20.36 8.83 17.90
C GLU A 14 -20.57 7.67 18.89
N ASN A 15 -19.48 7.24 19.54
CA ASN A 15 -19.51 6.11 20.45
C ASN A 15 -18.34 6.19 21.43
N ARG A 16 -18.65 6.15 22.74
CA ARG A 16 -17.65 6.23 23.81
C ARG A 16 -16.58 5.13 23.73
N THR A 17 -16.94 3.93 23.28
CA THR A 17 -16.01 2.79 23.11
C THR A 17 -14.96 3.05 22.03
N LEU A 18 -15.27 3.90 21.04
CA LEU A 18 -14.32 4.30 20.00
C LEU A 18 -13.30 5.32 20.50
N GLY A 19 -13.52 5.92 21.67
CA GLY A 19 -12.61 6.89 22.28
C GLY A 19 -12.24 8.01 21.31
N ALA A 20 -10.94 8.18 21.05
CA ALA A 20 -10.42 9.19 20.13
C ALA A 20 -10.85 9.01 18.66
N LEU A 21 -11.45 7.87 18.30
CA LEU A 21 -11.98 7.59 16.96
C LEU A 21 -13.47 7.92 16.82
N SER A 22 -14.17 8.24 17.92
CA SER A 22 -15.59 8.57 17.92
C SER A 22 -15.91 9.74 16.99
N GLY A 23 -16.92 9.58 16.14
CA GLY A 23 -17.37 10.63 15.21
C GLY A 23 -16.39 10.98 14.09
N LYS A 24 -15.32 10.21 13.90
CA LYS A 24 -14.30 10.48 12.88
C LYS A 24 -14.52 9.68 11.61
N LYS A 25 -14.12 10.24 10.47
CA LYS A 25 -13.96 9.52 9.22
C LYS A 25 -12.56 8.92 9.14
N ARG A 26 -12.46 7.63 8.82
CA ARG A 26 -11.19 6.94 8.55
C ARG A 26 -11.14 6.46 7.12
N LEU A 27 -9.96 6.54 6.51
CA LEU A 27 -9.68 5.97 5.21
C LEU A 27 -8.84 4.72 5.42
N LEU A 28 -9.29 3.59 4.89
CA LEU A 28 -8.55 2.33 4.96
C LEU A 28 -8.11 1.93 3.56
N ALA A 29 -6.86 1.52 3.42
CA ALA A 29 -6.32 0.97 2.20
C ALA A 29 -6.44 -0.56 2.23
N VAL A 30 -7.18 -1.11 1.28
CA VAL A 30 -7.18 -2.56 0.98
C VAL A 30 -6.09 -2.79 -0.03
N LEU A 31 -5.08 -3.57 0.34
CA LEU A 31 -3.91 -3.77 -0.48
C LEU A 31 -3.44 -5.22 -0.50
N THR A 32 -2.94 -5.64 -1.65
CA THR A 32 -2.34 -6.95 -1.84
C THR A 32 -0.82 -6.81 -1.87
N PRO A 33 -0.07 -7.33 -0.88
CA PRO A 33 1.39 -7.19 -0.80
C PRO A 33 2.12 -7.80 -2.00
N CYS A 34 3.23 -7.18 -2.41
CA CYS A 34 4.12 -7.74 -3.43
C CYS A 34 5.11 -8.73 -2.76
N LYS A 35 5.05 -10.01 -3.13
CA LYS A 35 5.93 -11.06 -2.56
C LYS A 35 7.39 -10.90 -3.03
N HIS A 36 8.33 -11.36 -2.22
CA HIS A 36 9.77 -11.43 -2.56
C HIS A 36 10.42 -10.09 -2.94
N THR A 37 9.89 -8.98 -2.40
CA THR A 37 10.57 -7.67 -2.50
C THR A 37 11.79 -7.57 -1.57
N ASN A 38 11.95 -8.50 -0.62
CA ASN A 38 13.11 -8.69 0.25
C ASN A 38 13.56 -7.43 1.00
N GLY A 39 12.62 -6.54 1.34
CA GLY A 39 12.91 -5.29 2.07
C GLY A 39 13.70 -4.25 1.24
N LYS A 40 13.87 -4.47 -0.06
CA LYS A 40 14.58 -3.56 -0.95
C LYS A 40 13.80 -2.28 -1.18
N ASP A 41 14.51 -1.21 -1.51
CA ASP A 41 13.96 0.11 -1.78
C ASP A 41 14.09 0.47 -3.27
N ALA A 42 12.95 0.62 -3.94
CA ALA A 42 12.83 0.94 -5.37
C ALA A 42 13.31 2.35 -5.72
N SER A 43 13.52 3.24 -4.73
CA SER A 43 14.14 4.54 -4.94
C SER A 43 15.67 4.45 -5.10
N THR A 44 16.29 3.33 -4.69
CA THR A 44 17.75 3.15 -4.72
C THR A 44 18.21 2.00 -5.63
N GLU A 45 17.36 1.01 -5.89
CA GLU A 45 17.69 -0.14 -6.73
C GLU A 45 16.48 -0.68 -7.50
N ILE A 46 16.73 -1.57 -8.47
CA ILE A 46 15.65 -2.26 -9.20
C ILE A 46 14.99 -3.30 -8.29
N VAL A 47 13.75 -3.03 -7.88
CA VAL A 47 12.93 -3.97 -7.13
C VAL A 47 11.98 -4.72 -8.05
N THR A 48 11.99 -6.05 -7.93
CA THR A 48 11.18 -6.96 -8.76
C THR A 48 10.33 -7.87 -7.86
N TYR A 49 9.14 -8.26 -8.32
CA TYR A 49 8.33 -9.30 -7.71
C TYR A 49 7.56 -10.12 -8.76
N CYS A 50 7.27 -11.38 -8.45
CA CYS A 50 6.54 -12.28 -9.36
C CYS A 50 5.17 -12.71 -8.83
N GLY A 51 4.81 -12.32 -7.61
CA GLY A 51 3.59 -12.81 -6.97
C GLY A 51 3.01 -11.83 -5.97
N LEU A 52 1.75 -12.10 -5.62
CA LEU A 52 0.97 -11.31 -4.68
C LEU A 52 0.69 -12.12 -3.40
N GLY A 53 0.66 -11.40 -2.28
CA GLY A 53 0.34 -11.87 -0.93
C GLY A 53 -1.16 -12.04 -0.69
N PRO A 54 -1.55 -12.43 0.53
CA PRO A 54 -2.93 -12.30 0.98
C PRO A 54 -3.30 -10.81 1.10
N VAL A 55 -4.56 -10.48 0.85
CA VAL A 55 -5.09 -9.12 1.02
C VAL A 55 -4.95 -8.71 2.48
N ILE A 56 -4.53 -7.47 2.72
CA ILE A 56 -4.50 -6.84 4.04
C ILE A 56 -5.21 -5.49 4.00
N VAL A 57 -5.64 -5.03 5.17
CA VAL A 57 -6.26 -3.72 5.36
C VAL A 57 -5.41 -2.94 6.35
N VAL A 58 -5.03 -1.72 5.97
CA VAL A 58 -4.27 -0.79 6.82
C VAL A 58 -4.94 0.57 6.82
N ASP A 59 -4.63 1.40 7.81
CA ASP A 59 -5.00 2.82 7.74
C ASP A 59 -4.26 3.47 6.56
N LEU A 60 -4.96 4.29 5.76
CA LEU A 60 -4.37 4.95 4.60
C LEU A 60 -3.17 5.82 4.99
N GLN A 61 -3.13 6.33 6.22
CA GLN A 61 -1.98 7.10 6.75
C GLN A 61 -0.68 6.28 6.82
N CYS A 62 -0.76 4.94 6.81
CA CYS A 62 0.42 4.08 6.75
C CYS A 62 1.01 3.95 5.34
N VAL A 63 0.32 4.43 4.30
CA VAL A 63 0.83 4.43 2.92
C VAL A 63 1.75 5.62 2.72
N MET A 64 3.04 5.35 2.53
CA MET A 64 4.06 6.40 2.44
C MET A 64 4.12 7.06 1.05
N ALA A 65 3.90 6.29 -0.02
CA ALA A 65 4.02 6.79 -1.38
C ALA A 65 3.21 5.92 -2.36
N VAL A 66 2.89 6.50 -3.52
CA VAL A 66 2.36 5.79 -4.69
C VAL A 66 3.49 5.66 -5.71
N VAL A 67 3.72 4.43 -6.16
CA VAL A 67 4.78 4.10 -7.12
C VAL A 67 4.19 3.41 -8.34
N GLY A 68 4.87 3.54 -9.49
CA GLY A 68 4.53 2.83 -10.71
C GLY A 68 4.97 1.38 -10.67
N ARG A 69 4.46 0.58 -11.61
CA ARG A 69 5.00 -0.76 -11.90
C ARG A 69 4.85 -1.11 -13.36
N VAL A 70 5.80 -1.88 -13.87
CA VAL A 70 5.79 -2.38 -15.25
C VAL A 70 6.01 -3.89 -15.28
N GLN A 71 5.25 -4.59 -16.13
CA GLN A 71 5.44 -6.02 -16.33
C GLN A 71 6.45 -6.24 -17.47
N THR A 72 7.49 -7.02 -17.22
CA THR A 72 8.47 -7.38 -18.24
C THR A 72 9.06 -8.76 -17.95
N ARG A 73 9.24 -9.58 -19.00
CA ARG A 73 9.86 -10.91 -18.93
C ARG A 73 9.28 -11.79 -17.79
N GLY A 74 7.96 -11.77 -17.62
CA GLY A 74 7.26 -12.59 -16.62
C GLY A 74 7.35 -12.10 -15.17
N SER A 75 7.90 -10.92 -14.91
CA SER A 75 7.99 -10.32 -13.58
C SER A 75 7.52 -8.86 -13.56
N TRP A 76 7.14 -8.36 -12.38
CA TRP A 76 6.80 -6.96 -12.17
C TRP A 76 8.00 -6.22 -11.61
N LYS A 77 8.34 -5.07 -12.22
CA LYS A 77 9.32 -4.13 -11.70
C LYS A 77 8.60 -2.93 -11.10
N ILE A 78 9.09 -2.45 -9.96
CA ILE A 78 8.58 -1.25 -9.30
C ILE A 78 9.35 -0.04 -9.83
N VAL A 79 8.62 1.04 -10.11
CA VAL A 79 9.16 2.31 -10.61
C VAL A 79 8.84 3.38 -9.59
N ASP A 80 9.85 3.83 -8.86
CA ASP A 80 9.73 4.90 -7.88
C ASP A 80 10.39 6.17 -8.42
N HIS A 81 9.61 7.26 -8.52
CA HIS A 81 10.10 8.55 -9.01
C HIS A 81 10.59 9.47 -7.90
N THR A 82 10.50 9.06 -6.63
CA THR A 82 10.94 9.89 -5.50
C THR A 82 12.45 10.05 -5.41
N GLY A 83 13.23 9.12 -6.00
CA GLY A 83 14.69 9.15 -6.03
C GLY A 83 15.32 9.93 -7.18
N GLY A 84 14.53 10.44 -8.12
CA GLY A 84 15.06 11.17 -9.29
C GLY A 84 15.82 10.26 -10.27
N LEU A 85 15.09 9.64 -11.20
CA LEU A 85 15.59 9.27 -12.52
C LEU A 85 14.76 10.03 -13.56
#